data_AF-A0A953EES2-F1
#
_entry.id   AF-A0A953EES2-F1
#
_cell.length_a   1.000
_cell.length_b   1.000
_cell.length_c   1.000
_cell.angle_alpha   90.00
_cell.angle_beta   90.00
_cell.angle_gamma   90.00
#
_symmetry.space_group_name_H-M   'P 1'
#
loop_
_entity.id
_entity.type
_entity.pdbx_description
1 polymer ?
#
loop_
_entity_poly.entity_id
_entity_poly.type
_entity_poly.pdbx_seq_one_letter_code
_entity_poly.pdbx_strand_id
1 'polypeptide(L)'
;MVIPWPPGQSTDVQGRLIAQLLTERLGQTVVPENRPGAGGQIGTNAVAKAAPDGYTLLAASIGPISFQPLVSRTPYNVERDLAPVASYGIA
;
A
#
# COMPACT_ATOMS: atom_id res chain seq x y z
N MET A 1 -1.53 -0.50 -8.02
CA MET A 1 -1.02 -0.16 -6.67
C MET A 1 -2.20 0.08 -5.74
N VAL A 2 -2.29 -0.71 -4.67
CA VAL A 2 -3.37 -0.62 -3.67
C VAL A 2 -3.06 0.48 -2.66
N ILE A 3 -4.04 1.36 -2.43
CA ILE A 3 -4.03 2.39 -1.40
C ILE A 3 -5.02 1.96 -0.31
N PRO A 4 -4.58 1.67 0.92
CA PRO A 4 -5.45 1.09 1.96
C PRO A 4 -6.39 2.10 2.63
N TRP A 5 -6.59 3.28 2.03
CA TRP A 5 -7.35 4.41 2.59
C TRP A 5 -8.35 4.97 1.58
N PRO A 6 -9.41 5.65 2.04
CA PRO A 6 -10.36 6.34 1.17
C PRO A 6 -9.68 7.36 0.23
N PRO A 7 -10.25 7.61 -0.97
CA PRO A 7 -9.75 8.63 -1.88
C PRO A 7 -9.69 10.02 -1.23
N GLY A 8 -8.72 10.84 -1.64
CA GLY A 8 -8.56 12.24 -1.21
C GLY A 8 -7.86 12.44 0.14
N GLN A 9 -7.54 11.38 0.88
CA GLN A 9 -6.70 11.48 2.08
C GLN A 9 -5.22 11.67 1.72
N SER A 10 -4.39 12.06 2.70
CA SER A 10 -2.95 12.28 2.51
C SER A 10 -2.24 11.09 1.83
N THR A 11 -2.51 9.87 2.29
CA THR A 11 -1.92 8.65 1.70
C THR A 11 -2.37 8.43 0.25
N ASP A 12 -3.61 8.80 -0.10
CA ASP A 12 -4.13 8.68 -1.47
C ASP A 12 -3.46 9.69 -2.40
N VAL A 13 -3.38 10.95 -1.99
CA VAL A 13 -2.71 12.01 -2.77
C VAL A 13 -1.25 11.64 -3.02
N GLN A 14 -0.54 11.21 -1.97
CA GLN A 14 0.85 10.76 -2.09
C GLN A 14 0.98 9.52 -2.98
N GLY A 15 0.12 8.51 -2.79
CA GLY A 15 0.13 7.30 -3.59
C GLY A 15 -0.11 7.59 -5.07
N ARG A 16 -1.06 8.46 -5.42
CA ARG A 16 -1.33 8.84 -6.82
C ARG A 16 -0.15 9.56 -7.46
N LEU A 17 0.50 10.48 -6.73
CA LEU A 17 1.70 11.16 -7.22
C LEU A 17 2.82 10.15 -7.51
N ILE A 18 3.08 9.21 -6.58
CA ILE A 18 4.09 8.17 -6.78
C ILE A 18 3.73 7.25 -7.94
N ALA A 19 2.47 6.85 -8.09
CA ALA A 19 2.02 6.03 -9.21
C ALA A 19 2.28 6.70 -10.57
N GLN A 20 2.07 8.02 -10.66
CA GLN A 20 2.37 8.78 -11.87
C GLN A 20 3.88 8.75 -12.18
N LEU A 21 4.73 9.06 -11.19
CA LEU A 21 6.19 9.04 -11.38
C LEU A 21 6.73 7.64 -11.73
N LEU A 22 6.15 6.60 -11.13
CA LEU A 22 6.49 5.22 -11.48
C LEU A 22 6.06 4.88 -12.90
N THR A 23 4.89 5.35 -13.33
CA THR A 23 4.42 5.14 -14.71
C THR A 23 5.41 5.70 -15.73
N GLU A 24 5.90 6.93 -15.50
CA GLU A 24 6.89 7.58 -16.36
C GLU A 24 8.23 6.83 -16.38
N ARG A 25 8.69 6.31 -15.22
CA ARG A 25 9.99 5.62 -15.12
C ARG A 25 9.97 4.19 -15.58
N LEU A 26 8.87 3.48 -15.38
CA LEU A 26 8.74 2.05 -15.73
C LEU A 26 8.26 1.87 -17.18
N GLY A 27 7.69 2.89 -17.80
CA GLY A 27 7.01 2.76 -19.09
C GLY A 27 5.76 1.88 -19.05
N GLN A 28 5.26 1.59 -17.84
CA GLN A 28 4.08 0.77 -17.57
C GLN A 28 3.12 1.53 -16.65
N THR A 29 1.85 1.58 -17.01
CA THR A 29 0.83 2.29 -16.24
C THR A 29 0.65 1.68 -14.85
N VAL A 30 0.95 2.45 -13.80
CA VAL A 30 0.64 2.09 -12.42
C VAL A 30 -0.74 2.65 -12.07
N VAL A 31 -1.73 1.76 -11.96
CA VAL A 31 -3.11 2.15 -11.65
C VAL A 31 -3.31 2.22 -10.12
N PRO A 32 -3.65 3.39 -9.53
CA PRO A 32 -3.99 3.49 -8.11
C PRO A 32 -5.40 2.94 -7.84
N GLU A 33 -5.54 2.08 -6.83
CA GLU A 33 -6.80 1.47 -6.42
C GLU A 33 -7.02 1.63 -4.91
N ASN A 34 -8.07 2.35 -4.50
CA ASN A 34 -8.39 2.51 -3.08
C ASN A 34 -9.12 1.26 -2.55
N ARG A 35 -8.59 0.64 -1.51
CA ARG A 35 -9.22 -0.48 -0.77
C ARG A 35 -9.28 -0.15 0.73
N PRO A 36 -10.20 0.73 1.15
CA PRO A 36 -10.30 1.15 2.54
C PRO A 36 -10.93 0.09 3.45
N GLY A 37 -10.77 0.28 4.77
CA GLY A 37 -11.50 -0.44 5.81
C GLY A 37 -10.60 -1.17 6.80
N ALA A 38 -11.15 -1.44 7.99
CA ALA A 38 -10.45 -2.05 9.13
C ALA A 38 -9.11 -1.38 9.48
N GLY A 39 -9.03 -0.04 9.40
CA GLY A 39 -7.79 0.70 9.63
C GLY A 39 -6.69 0.42 8.59
N GLY A 40 -7.08 0.06 7.36
CA GLY A 40 -6.19 -0.26 6.25
C GLY A 40 -5.86 -1.75 6.10
N GLN A 41 -6.32 -2.60 7.02
CA GLN A 41 -6.05 -4.03 6.95
C GLN A 41 -6.58 -4.71 5.69
N ILE A 42 -7.73 -4.28 5.17
CA ILE A 42 -8.36 -4.91 3.99
C ILE A 42 -7.44 -4.75 2.76
N GLY A 43 -6.99 -3.53 2.49
CA GLY A 43 -6.05 -3.25 1.40
C GLY A 43 -4.70 -3.93 1.60
N THR A 44 -4.13 -3.85 2.81
CA THR A 44 -2.84 -4.48 3.11
C THR A 44 -2.90 -6.00 2.96
N ASN A 45 -3.94 -6.66 3.48
CA ASN A 45 -4.15 -8.09 3.35
C ASN A 45 -4.32 -8.53 1.89
N ALA A 46 -4.95 -7.70 1.05
CA ALA A 46 -5.09 -7.99 -0.37
C ALA A 46 -3.72 -8.03 -1.07
N VAL A 47 -2.81 -7.11 -0.74
CA VAL A 47 -1.45 -7.12 -1.31
C VAL A 47 -0.60 -8.24 -0.72
N ALA A 48 -0.67 -8.48 0.60
CA ALA A 48 0.05 -9.55 1.27
C ALA A 48 -0.27 -10.96 0.72
N LYS A 49 -1.44 -11.12 0.08
CA LYS A 49 -1.89 -12.38 -0.53
C LYS A 49 -1.84 -12.38 -2.06
N ALA A 50 -1.37 -11.30 -2.67
CA ALA A 50 -1.20 -11.22 -4.11
C ALA A 50 -0.02 -12.08 -4.56
N ALA A 51 0.05 -12.38 -5.87
CA ALA A 51 1.23 -13.01 -6.44
C ALA A 51 2.46 -12.10 -6.21
N PRO A 52 3.61 -12.65 -5.78
CA PRO A 52 4.84 -11.88 -5.54
C PRO A 52 5.59 -11.59 -6.85
N ASP A 53 4.89 -11.07 -7.85
CA ASP A 53 5.38 -10.83 -9.22
C ASP A 53 5.68 -9.36 -9.53
N GLY A 54 5.44 -8.46 -8.56
CA GLY A 54 5.70 -7.03 -8.67
C GLY A 54 4.56 -6.21 -9.30
N TYR A 55 3.50 -6.84 -9.81
CA TYR A 55 2.36 -6.12 -10.41
C TYR A 55 1.37 -5.58 -9.39
N THR A 56 1.40 -6.12 -8.16
CA THR A 56 0.56 -5.64 -7.05
C THR A 56 1.43 -5.00 -5.98
N LEU A 57 1.48 -3.67 -5.97
CA LEU A 57 2.20 -2.86 -4.99
C LEU A 57 1.26 -2.31 -3.90
N LEU A 58 1.78 -2.07 -2.70
CA LEU A 58 1.08 -1.43 -1.59
C LEU A 58 1.61 -0.01 -1.33
N ALA A 59 0.72 0.98 -1.29
CA ALA A 59 1.01 2.29 -0.71
C ALA A 59 0.99 2.16 0.83
N ALA A 60 2.13 1.73 1.38
CA ALA A 60 2.28 1.42 2.80
C ALA A 60 2.10 2.65 3.70
N SER A 61 1.52 2.44 4.88
CA SER A 61 1.37 3.48 5.91
C SER A 61 1.49 2.88 7.30
N ILE A 62 1.87 3.69 8.30
CA ILE A 62 2.18 3.22 9.66
C ILE A 62 1.03 2.47 10.33
N GLY A 63 -0.22 2.82 10.02
CA GLY A 63 -1.42 2.22 10.62
C GLY A 63 -1.47 0.70 10.45
N PRO A 64 -1.67 0.18 9.23
CA PRO A 64 -1.70 -1.26 8.99
C PRO A 64 -0.33 -1.95 9.12
N ILE A 65 0.78 -1.25 8.86
CA ILE A 65 2.12 -1.86 8.84
C ILE A 65 2.72 -2.03 10.24
N SER A 66 2.48 -1.09 11.16
CA SER A 66 3.13 -1.11 12.47
C SER A 66 2.14 -1.07 13.63
N PHE A 67 1.14 -0.20 13.58
CA PHE A 67 0.23 -0.01 14.70
C PHE A 67 -0.73 -1.18 14.87
N GLN A 68 -1.34 -1.63 13.78
CA GLN A 68 -2.40 -2.63 13.83
C GLN A 68 -1.93 -4.01 14.33
N PRO A 69 -0.77 -4.55 13.90
CA PRO A 69 -0.23 -5.80 14.46
C PRO A 69 0.05 -5.75 15.97
N LEU A 70 0.24 -4.55 16.54
CA LEU A 70 0.51 -4.38 17.97
C LEU A 70 -0.77 -4.34 18.82
N VAL A 71 -1.89 -3.89 18.25
CA VAL A 71 -3.14 -3.69 19.00
C VAL A 71 -4.22 -4.73 18.69
N SER A 72 -4.07 -5.48 17.60
CA SER A 72 -5.02 -6.55 17.23
C SER A 72 -4.36 -7.64 16.37
N ARG A 73 -5.05 -8.78 16.25
CA ARG A 73 -4.60 -9.86 15.35
C ARG A 73 -4.90 -9.50 13.91
N THR A 74 -3.85 -9.31 13.10
CA THR A 74 -3.96 -9.05 11.66
C THR A 74 -4.04 -10.35 10.84
N PRO A 75 -4.67 -10.33 9.65
CA PRO A 75 -4.74 -11.48 8.74
C PRO A 75 -3.50 -11.65 7.84
N TYR A 76 -2.44 -10.87 8.10
CA TYR A 76 -1.15 -10.88 7.43
C TYR A 76 -0.02 -10.71 8.45
N ASN A 77 1.17 -11.20 8.12
CA ASN A 77 2.40 -10.93 8.83
C ASN A 77 3.24 -9.94 7.99
N VAL A 78 3.57 -8.78 8.59
CA VAL A 78 4.23 -7.68 7.87
C VAL A 78 5.64 -8.05 7.42
N GLU A 79 6.41 -8.76 8.24
CA GLU A 79 7.81 -9.09 7.95
C GLU A 79 7.94 -10.24 6.94
N ARG A 80 6.99 -11.18 6.95
CA ARG A 80 7.00 -12.36 6.09
C ARG A 80 6.26 -12.14 4.77
N ASP A 81 5.12 -11.47 4.81
CA ASP A 81 4.20 -11.40 3.65
C ASP A 81 4.38 -10.13 2.81
N LEU A 82 5.20 -9.17 3.24
CA LEU A 82 5.46 -7.93 2.50
C LEU A 82 6.96 -7.66 2.40
N ALA A 83 7.41 -7.30 1.20
CA ALA A 83 8.77 -6.83 0.96
C ALA A 83 8.81 -5.29 0.96
N PRO A 84 9.59 -4.63 1.85
CA PRO A 84 9.79 -3.19 1.79
C PRO A 84 10.50 -2.79 0.49
N VAL A 85 9.93 -1.85 -0.25
CA VAL A 85 10.51 -1.38 -1.53
C VAL A 85 11.22 -0.04 -1.36
N ALA A 86 10.51 0.98 -0.86
CA ALA A 86 11.04 2.31 -0.63
C ALA A 86 10.16 3.08 0.37
N SER A 87 10.76 4.04 1.07
CA SER A 87 10.02 5.08 1.80
C SER A 87 9.80 6.27 0.87
N TYR A 88 8.59 6.85 0.91
CA TYR A 88 8.25 8.04 0.14
C TYR A 88 7.39 8.99 0.98
N GLY A 89 7.40 10.27 0.63
CA GLY A 89 6.63 11.31 1.28
C GLY A 89 6.64 12.59 0.45
N ILE A 90 5.79 13.53 0.81
CA ILE A 90 5.82 14.90 0.30
C ILE A 90 6.58 15.77 1.31
N ALA A 91 7.46 16.62 0.79
CA ALA A 91 8.18 17.62 1.59
C ALA A 91 7.25 18.77 1.99
#